data_AF-A0A949NCX6-F1
#
_entry.id   AF-A0A949NCX6-F1
#
_cell.length_a   1.000
_cell.length_b   1.000
_cell.length_c   1.000
_cell.angle_alpha   90.00
_cell.angle_beta   90.00
_cell.angle_gamma   90.00
#
_symmetry.space_group_name_H-M   'P 1'
#
loop_
_entity.id
_entity.type
_entity.pdbx_description
1 polymer ?
#
loop_
_entity_poly.entity_id
_entity_poly.type
_entity_poly.pdbx_seq_one_letter_code
_entity_poly.pdbx_strand_id
1 'polypeptide(L)'
;MKTTNISQFKAHISQELRAVRAGERIVIMDRDIPVAEVVPYRATAPELAVRLPVGELAFRDLKIRVERDPVELLMEERGKR
;
A
#
# COMPACT_ATOMS: atom_id res chain seq x y z
N MET A 1 -0.69 16.60 3.01
CA MET A 1 0.43 16.28 2.11
C MET A 1 1.16 17.57 1.84
N LYS A 2 2.36 17.68 2.39
CA LYS A 2 3.21 18.87 2.36
C LYS A 2 4.41 18.63 1.45
N THR A 3 4.89 19.66 0.78
CA THR A 3 6.10 19.61 -0.06
C THR A 3 7.16 20.52 0.55
N THR A 4 8.41 20.07 0.60
CA THR A 4 9.53 20.86 1.14
C THR A 4 10.81 20.59 0.37
N ASN A 5 11.71 21.57 0.31
CA ASN A 5 13.03 21.38 -0.29
C ASN A 5 13.96 20.61 0.64
N ILE A 6 14.93 19.89 0.09
CA ILE A 6 15.91 19.09 0.83
C ILE A 6 16.72 19.93 1.84
N SER A 7 17.02 21.19 1.50
CA SER A 7 17.69 22.13 2.40
C SER A 7 16.83 22.47 3.62
N GLN A 8 15.56 22.77 3.40
CA GLN A 8 14.60 23.11 4.45
C GLN A 8 14.27 21.90 5.33
N PHE A 9 14.12 20.72 4.72
CA PHE A 9 13.93 19.47 5.47
C PHE A 9 15.11 19.17 6.39
N LYS A 10 16.35 19.33 5.91
CA LYS A 10 17.56 19.14 6.73
C LYS A 10 17.63 20.13 7.90
N ALA A 11 17.26 21.39 7.67
CA ALA A 11 17.28 22.43 8.71
C ALA A 11 16.25 22.20 9.84
N HIS A 12 15.10 21.59 9.54
CA HIS A 12 13.99 21.44 10.47
C HIS A 12 13.57 19.98 10.73
N ILE A 13 14.51 19.03 10.56
CA ILE A 13 14.20 17.59 10.55
C ILE A 13 13.39 17.13 11.76
N SER A 14 13.73 17.59 12.97
CA SER A 14 13.03 17.21 14.20
C SER A 14 11.60 17.71 14.27
N GLN A 15 11.31 18.88 13.69
CA GLN A 15 9.96 19.44 13.63
C GLN A 15 9.13 18.74 12.55
N GLU A 16 9.71 18.53 11.37
CA GLU A 16 9.05 17.85 10.27
C GLU A 16 8.71 16.40 10.65
N LEU A 17 9.63 15.68 11.30
CA LEU A 17 9.36 14.32 11.80
C LEU A 17 8.27 14.27 12.88
N ARG A 18 8.13 15.33 13.71
CA ARG A 18 7.00 15.42 14.65
C ARG A 18 5.67 15.55 13.93
N ALA A 19 5.61 16.36 12.86
CA ALA A 19 4.41 16.47 12.02
C ALA A 19 4.10 15.14 11.31
N VAL A 20 5.13 14.47 10.79
CA VAL A 20 4.99 13.13 10.20
C VAL A 20 4.46 12.13 11.22
N ARG A 21 4.96 12.13 12.45
CA ARG A 21 4.46 11.25 13.52
C ARG A 21 2.98 11.50 13.85
N ALA A 22 2.49 12.73 13.66
CA ALA A 22 1.09 13.08 13.82
C ALA A 22 0.19 12.66 12.64
N GLY A 23 0.76 12.11 11.56
CA GLY A 23 0.03 11.62 10.39
C GLY A 23 0.28 12.40 9.11
N GLU A 24 1.08 13.48 9.14
CA GLU A 24 1.41 14.25 7.94
C GLU A 24 2.30 13.43 6.98
N ARG A 25 2.15 13.66 5.68
CA ARG A 25 3.03 13.10 4.64
C ARG A 25 3.80 14.22 3.99
N ILE A 26 5.12 14.05 3.87
CA ILE A 26 6.01 15.08 3.33
C ILE A 26 6.71 14.56 2.09
N VAL A 27 6.62 15.28 0.98
CA VAL A 27 7.46 15.06 -0.21
C VAL A 27 8.67 15.99 -0.12
N ILE A 28 9.86 15.41 -0.26
CA ILE A 28 11.12 16.12 -0.32
C ILE A 28 11.48 16.36 -1.79
N MET A 29 11.77 17.62 -2.11
CA MET A 29 12.21 18.08 -3.42
C MET A 29 13.70 18.43 -3.41
N ASP A 30 14.44 18.11 -4.47
CA ASP A 30 15.74 18.70 -4.81
C ASP A 30 15.59 19.43 -6.15
N ARG A 31 15.75 20.77 -6.15
CA ARG A 31 15.64 21.60 -7.36
C ARG A 31 14.37 21.27 -8.19
N ASP A 32 13.23 21.29 -7.51
CA ASP A 32 11.90 20.99 -8.08
C ASP A 32 11.70 19.54 -8.57
N ILE A 33 12.64 18.65 -8.27
CA ILE A 33 12.51 17.21 -8.55
C ILE A 33 12.13 16.48 -7.26
N PRO A 34 11.03 15.71 -7.22
CA PRO A 34 10.70 14.89 -6.05
C PRO A 34 11.73 13.78 -5.88
N VAL A 35 12.38 13.72 -4.71
CA VAL A 35 13.45 12.75 -4.42
C VAL A 35 13.09 11.72 -3.34
N ALA A 36 12.16 12.05 -2.44
CA ALA A 36 11.74 11.13 -1.38
C ALA A 36 10.36 11.51 -0.84
N GLU A 37 9.67 10.53 -0.24
CA GLU A 37 8.50 10.73 0.60
C GLU A 37 8.80 10.29 2.03
N VAL A 38 8.44 11.12 3.00
CA VAL A 38 8.55 10.80 4.43
C VAL A 38 7.15 10.58 4.98
N VAL A 39 6.91 9.35 5.40
CA VAL A 39 5.63 8.88 5.93
C VAL A 39 5.79 8.42 7.38
N PRO A 40 4.73 8.46 8.20
CA PRO A 40 4.80 7.93 9.55
C PRO A 40 5.22 6.47 9.53
N TYR A 41 6.24 6.12 10.31
CA TYR A 41 6.60 4.72 10.53
C TYR A 41 5.44 4.02 11.22
N ARG A 42 4.81 3.09 10.51
CA ARG A 42 3.81 2.19 11.08
C ARG A 42 4.53 0.88 11.36
N ALA A 43 4.64 0.52 12.64
CA ALA A 43 4.93 -0.85 13.01
C ALA A 43 3.83 -1.69 12.34
N THR A 44 4.24 -2.41 11.30
CA THR A 44 3.47 -3.12 10.29
C THR A 44 2.06 -3.50 10.78
N ALA A 45 1.01 -2.85 10.28
CA ALA A 45 -0.22 -3.59 10.06
C ALA A 45 0.17 -4.67 9.04
N PRO A 46 0.02 -5.96 9.34
CA PRO A 46 0.73 -7.02 8.64
C PRO A 46 0.56 -6.85 7.13
N GLU A 47 1.68 -6.67 6.43
CA GLU A 47 1.82 -7.22 5.07
C GLU A 47 1.14 -8.59 5.07
N LEU A 48 0.38 -8.87 4.02
CA LEU A 48 -0.41 -10.10 3.84
C LEU A 48 0.21 -11.28 4.61
N ALA A 49 -0.33 -11.55 5.80
CA ALA A 49 0.36 -12.40 6.75
C ALA A 49 0.33 -13.84 6.23
N VAL A 50 1.49 -14.35 5.84
CA VAL A 50 1.64 -15.77 5.49
C VAL A 50 1.42 -16.56 6.78
N ARG A 51 0.32 -17.31 6.84
CA ARG A 51 -0.01 -18.21 7.94
C ARG A 51 0.10 -19.66 7.47
N LEU A 52 0.50 -20.53 8.38
CA LEU A 52 0.44 -21.97 8.13
C LEU A 52 -1.03 -22.41 7.96
N PRO A 53 -1.30 -23.38 7.06
CA PRO A 53 -2.63 -23.95 6.93
C PRO A 53 -3.03 -24.63 8.26
N VAL A 54 -4.25 -24.37 8.72
CA VAL A 54 -4.80 -24.97 9.96
C VAL A 54 -5.36 -26.38 9.74
N GLY A 55 -5.27 -26.91 8.52
CA GLY A 55 -5.77 -28.22 8.14
C GLY A 55 -5.52 -28.51 6.66
N GLU A 56 -5.88 -29.71 6.24
CA GLU A 56 -5.75 -30.15 4.85
C GLU A 56 -6.66 -29.33 3.90
N LEU A 57 -6.23 -29.23 2.64
CA LEU A 57 -7.04 -28.61 1.59
C LEU A 57 -8.30 -29.47 1.37
N ALA A 58 -9.46 -28.94 1.73
CA ALA A 58 -10.74 -29.55 1.44
C ALA A 58 -11.50 -28.71 0.41
N PHE A 59 -11.90 -29.33 -0.69
CA PHE A 59 -12.87 -28.73 -1.59
C PHE A 59 -14.20 -28.63 -0.85
N ARG A 60 -14.73 -27.40 -0.78
CA ARG A 60 -16.05 -27.14 -0.22
C ARG A 60 -16.97 -26.79 -1.35
N ASP A 61 -18.14 -27.42 -1.37
CA ASP A 61 -19.24 -26.98 -2.21
C ASP A 61 -19.75 -25.64 -1.66
N LEU A 62 -19.23 -24.57 -2.24
CA LEU A 62 -19.70 -23.23 -1.98
C LEU A 62 -21.06 -23.08 -2.66
N LYS A 63 -22.13 -23.05 -1.87
CA LYS A 63 -23.49 -22.80 -2.35
C LYS A 63 -23.69 -21.31 -2.66
N ILE A 64 -22.88 -20.79 -3.57
CA ILE A 64 -22.96 -19.40 -4.04
C ILE A 64 -23.80 -19.38 -5.30
N ARG A 65 -24.82 -18.52 -5.32
CA ARG A 65 -25.54 -18.22 -6.56
C ARG A 65 -24.75 -17.16 -7.31
N VAL A 66 -24.24 -17.53 -8.47
CA VAL A 66 -23.56 -16.61 -9.38
C VAL A 66 -24.46 -16.39 -10.60
N GLU A 67 -24.59 -15.13 -11.01
CA GLU A 67 -25.37 -14.76 -12.21
C GLU A 67 -24.63 -15.13 -13.50
N ARG A 68 -23.30 -15.23 -13.45
CA ARG A 68 -22.42 -15.54 -14.57
C ARG A 68 -21.33 -16.50 -14.14
N ASP A 69 -20.93 -17.41 -15.02
CA ASP A 69 -19.83 -18.33 -14.74
C ASP A 69 -18.52 -17.54 -14.55
N PRO A 70 -17.87 -17.61 -13.37
CA PRO A 70 -16.60 -16.95 -13.12
C PRO A 70 -15.49 -17.39 -14.08
N VAL A 71 -15.54 -18.64 -14.58
CA VAL A 71 -14.55 -19.17 -15.52
C VAL A 71 -14.68 -18.47 -16.87
N GLU A 72 -15.90 -18.29 -17.37
CA GLU A 72 -16.15 -17.55 -18.61
C GLU A 72 -15.62 -16.12 -18.50
N LEU A 73 -15.92 -15.44 -17.40
CA LEU A 73 -15.48 -14.06 -17.16
C LEU A 73 -13.94 -13.95 -17.13
N LEU A 74 -13.26 -14.90 -16.49
CA LEU A 74 -11.80 -14.95 -16.46
C LEU A 74 -11.18 -15.18 -17.84
N MET A 75 -11.79 -16.01 -18.68
CA MET A 75 -11.29 -16.29 -20.02
C MET A 75 -11.49 -15.08 -20.95
N GLU A 76 -12.60 -14.35 -20.81
CA GLU A 76 -12.85 -13.09 -21.54
C GLU A 76 -11.79 -12.03 -21.23
N GLU A 77 -11.35 -11.90 -19.97
CA GLU A 77 -10.29 -10.95 -19.61
C GLU A 77 -8.91 -11.37 -20.14
N ARG A 78 -8.59 -12.67 -20.09
CA ARG A 78 -7.30 -13.20 -20.54
C ARG A 78 -7.13 -13.13 -22.06
N GLY A 79 -8.20 -13.29 -22.82
CA GLY A 79 -8.19 -13.19 -24.28
C GLY A 79 -8.07 -11.76 -24.83
N LYS A 80 -8.12 -10.74 -23.96
CA LYS A 80 -8.00 -9.32 -24.32
C LYS A 80 -6.57 -8.76 -24.19
N ARG A 81 -5.57 -9.63 -23.97
CA ARG A 81 -4.14 -9.26 -23.91
C ARG A 81 -3.46 -9.32 -25.27
#